data_AF-G2I0T9-F1
#
_entry.id   AF-G2I0T9-F1
#
_cell.length_a   1.000
_cell.length_b   1.000
_cell.length_c   1.000
_cell.angle_alpha   90.00
_cell.angle_beta   90.00
_cell.angle_gamma   90.00
#
_symmetry.space_group_name_H-M   'P 1'
#
loop_
_entity.id
_entity.type
_entity.pdbx_description
1 polymer ?
#
loop_
_entity_poly.entity_id
_entity_poly.type
_entity_poly.pdbx_seq_one_letter_code
_entity_poly.pdbx_strand_id
1 'polypeptide(L)'
;MSESITFPNYPTTNRVPGVFADIDPSQANTATVALRALIIAQRLKSGTAPAGTPVIIPSPAAAVTMFGAGSQAAIAVSHYRNIDTFGELWVLPLDDDAAAQAAAGAIAISGTPTGSGTIVFLIDGALVPVAYAVGDAAADILARIPTAMAQVANIPVSAGTITDASLPLTALNAGACGNDILLGTSDTSSDYTSDGLTITFTQFTGGSENPSAAITPALANLGNRTFDFVCCPYTDATSLAAIKEFWNDQTGRWSWLQMLFGHVFSAVRGTLGEVTTFGGTVNDQHLTVMPIADSPHSPLRWAAEITAGVAVKVRADPGIPITQVALTVLPPSQPNQWTFSEQNSLLYEGLSVFSVGDDSTVYILRLITTYQENAAGMPDDSYLDCETMNQLAYVIRDLREFQTPYLTKKLVSDTTRIAAGSNAINAPVVKQALISRYAALEDAGYVQNSANFAAAIIVQNAGGGQLRELLPIDVVNQVRDIPMLIQFRKS
;
A
#
# COMPACT_ATOMS: atom_id res chain seq x y z
N MET A 1 -17.57 -47.03 12.36
CA MET A 1 -17.17 -46.51 11.05
C MET A 1 -15.77 -47.06 10.78
N SER A 2 -15.56 -47.81 9.70
CA SER A 2 -14.25 -48.37 9.37
C SER A 2 -13.49 -47.36 8.51
N GLU A 3 -12.46 -46.74 9.07
CA GLU A 3 -11.51 -45.95 8.30
C GLU A 3 -10.70 -46.89 7.40
N SER A 4 -10.81 -46.74 6.08
CA SER A 4 -10.03 -47.52 5.12
C SER A 4 -8.78 -46.73 4.73
N ILE A 5 -7.60 -47.31 4.95
CA ILE A 5 -6.31 -46.74 4.52
C ILE A 5 -6.05 -47.17 3.08
N THR A 6 -5.72 -46.22 2.20
CA THR A 6 -5.38 -46.45 0.80
C THR A 6 -3.93 -46.04 0.52
N PHE A 7 -3.21 -46.88 -0.24
CA PHE A 7 -1.81 -46.66 -0.62
C PHE A 7 -1.74 -46.28 -2.12
N PRO A 8 -1.53 -45.01 -2.49
CA PRO A 8 -1.60 -44.55 -3.87
C PRO A 8 -0.53 -45.16 -4.80
N ASN A 9 0.67 -45.48 -4.29
CA ASN A 9 1.78 -45.97 -5.10
C ASN A 9 2.09 -47.46 -4.86
N TYR A 10 1.42 -48.10 -3.91
CA TYR A 10 1.61 -49.52 -3.64
C TYR A 10 0.75 -50.42 -4.55
N PRO A 11 1.33 -51.25 -5.43
CA PRO A 11 0.57 -52.11 -6.32
C PRO A 11 -0.08 -53.27 -5.56
N THR A 12 -1.40 -53.42 -5.70
CA THR A 12 -2.20 -54.49 -5.07
C THR A 12 -1.85 -55.91 -5.56
N THR A 13 -1.03 -56.02 -6.61
CA THR A 13 -0.55 -57.28 -7.19
C THR A 13 0.79 -57.74 -6.63
N ASN A 14 1.42 -57.00 -5.71
CA ASN A 14 2.70 -57.38 -5.12
C ASN A 14 2.57 -58.68 -4.32
N ARG A 15 3.40 -59.68 -4.65
CA ARG A 15 3.48 -60.98 -3.97
C ARG A 15 4.76 -61.16 -3.17
N VAL A 16 5.67 -60.18 -3.20
CA VAL A 16 6.94 -60.22 -2.49
C VAL A 16 6.69 -59.86 -1.02
N PRO A 17 7.02 -60.75 -0.06
CA PRO A 17 6.88 -60.44 1.37
C PRO A 17 7.90 -59.36 1.80
N GLY A 18 7.48 -58.36 2.56
CA GLY A 18 8.35 -57.29 3.05
C GLY A 18 7.58 -56.22 3.82
N VAL A 19 8.31 -55.31 4.46
CA VAL A 19 7.76 -54.06 5.02
C VAL A 19 7.97 -52.98 3.96
N PHE A 20 6.88 -52.40 3.48
CA PHE A 20 6.89 -51.35 2.46
C PHE A 20 6.25 -50.09 3.04
N ALA A 21 6.79 -48.93 2.66
CA ALA A 21 6.24 -47.63 3.02
C ALA A 21 5.81 -46.91 1.74
N ASP A 22 4.60 -46.34 1.77
CA ASP A 22 4.12 -45.41 0.75
C ASP A 22 4.18 -44.00 1.35
N ILE A 23 4.65 -43.03 0.56
CA ILE A 23 4.85 -41.65 1.02
C ILE A 23 3.77 -40.79 0.39
N ASP A 24 2.92 -40.20 1.23
CA ASP A 24 1.98 -39.17 0.82
C ASP A 24 2.46 -37.80 1.36
N PRO A 25 2.92 -36.88 0.49
CA PRO A 25 3.36 -35.56 0.90
C PRO A 25 2.20 -34.59 1.17
N SER A 26 0.93 -35.00 1.05
CA SER A 26 -0.25 -34.13 1.19
C SER A 26 -0.34 -33.38 2.54
N GLN A 27 0.23 -33.94 3.61
CA GLN A 27 0.29 -33.33 4.95
C GLN A 27 1.65 -32.67 5.26
N ALA A 28 2.62 -32.71 4.33
CA ALA A 28 3.98 -32.22 4.55
C ALA A 28 4.23 -30.82 3.97
N ASN A 29 3.30 -30.28 3.17
CA ASN A 29 3.44 -28.95 2.59
C ASN A 29 3.13 -27.87 3.64
N THR A 30 4.18 -27.19 4.11
CA THR A 30 4.08 -26.00 4.99
C THR A 30 4.47 -24.71 4.28
N ALA A 31 4.61 -24.74 2.95
CA ALA A 31 5.05 -23.58 2.19
C ALA A 31 3.94 -22.51 2.16
N THR A 32 4.16 -21.40 2.84
CA THR A 32 3.26 -20.24 2.82
C THR A 32 3.49 -19.42 1.55
N VAL A 33 2.42 -18.95 0.92
CA VAL A 33 2.50 -18.01 -0.22
C VAL A 33 3.17 -16.72 0.24
N ALA A 34 4.24 -16.31 -0.45
CA ALA A 34 4.90 -15.03 -0.17
C ALA A 34 3.98 -13.86 -0.56
N LEU A 35 3.58 -13.06 0.43
CA LEU A 35 2.80 -11.83 0.23
C LEU A 35 3.74 -10.69 -0.18
N ARG A 36 3.70 -10.33 -1.46
CA ARG A 36 4.65 -9.39 -2.08
C ARG A 36 4.11 -7.98 -2.07
N ALA A 37 5.00 -7.01 -1.86
CA ALA A 37 4.69 -5.60 -2.05
C ALA A 37 5.24 -5.08 -3.38
N LEU A 38 4.54 -4.11 -3.97
CA LEU A 38 4.90 -3.43 -5.20
C LEU A 38 4.89 -1.92 -4.96
N ILE A 39 5.93 -1.21 -5.40
CA ILE A 39 5.93 0.25 -5.50
C ILE A 39 5.92 0.64 -6.98
N ILE A 40 4.98 1.47 -7.38
CA ILE A 40 4.95 2.07 -8.72
C ILE A 40 5.46 3.50 -8.56
N ALA A 41 6.58 3.86 -9.20
CA ALA A 41 7.16 5.19 -9.07
C ALA A 41 8.15 5.48 -10.20
N GLN A 42 8.45 6.77 -10.41
CA GLN A 42 9.42 7.18 -11.43
C GLN A 42 10.87 6.90 -11.03
N ARG A 43 11.65 6.48 -12.03
CA ARG A 43 13.12 6.41 -11.95
C ARG A 43 13.75 7.60 -12.68
N LEU A 44 15.04 7.83 -12.44
CA LEU A 44 15.84 8.77 -13.20
C LEU A 44 16.63 8.04 -14.29
N LYS A 45 17.03 8.77 -15.33
CA LYS A 45 17.90 8.24 -16.42
C LYS A 45 19.26 7.74 -15.93
N SER A 46 19.70 8.19 -14.75
CA SER A 46 20.92 7.72 -14.09
C SER A 46 20.78 6.31 -13.49
N GLY A 47 19.56 5.80 -13.33
CA GLY A 47 19.28 4.45 -12.83
C GLY A 47 19.49 3.35 -13.89
N THR A 48 19.96 2.19 -13.45
CA THR A 48 20.24 1.05 -14.34
C THR A 48 19.03 0.14 -14.63
N ALA A 49 17.95 0.22 -13.85
CA ALA A 49 16.80 -0.67 -14.02
C ALA A 49 15.98 -0.31 -15.27
N PRO A 50 15.53 -1.29 -16.07
CA PRO A 50 14.70 -1.03 -17.23
C PRO A 50 13.32 -0.49 -16.83
N ALA A 51 12.88 0.58 -17.47
CA ALA A 51 11.54 1.13 -17.26
C ALA A 51 10.45 0.12 -17.66
N GLY A 52 9.32 0.17 -16.95
CA GLY A 52 8.15 -0.67 -17.18
C GLY A 52 8.32 -2.14 -16.82
N THR A 53 9.46 -2.56 -16.28
CA THR A 53 9.72 -3.97 -15.91
C THR A 53 9.86 -4.10 -14.41
N PRO A 54 9.06 -4.95 -13.74
CA PRO A 54 9.14 -5.11 -12.29
C PRO A 54 10.48 -5.73 -11.88
N VAL A 55 11.13 -5.12 -10.90
CA VAL A 55 12.42 -5.56 -10.35
C VAL A 55 12.33 -5.74 -8.84
N ILE A 56 12.97 -6.80 -8.33
CA ILE A 56 13.06 -7.07 -6.89
C ILE A 56 14.13 -6.18 -6.26
N ILE A 57 13.84 -5.63 -5.08
CA ILE A 57 14.74 -4.69 -4.40
C ILE A 57 15.23 -5.26 -3.06
N PRO A 58 16.51 -5.67 -2.99
CA PRO A 58 17.08 -6.29 -1.80
C PRO A 58 17.45 -5.29 -0.71
N SER A 59 17.70 -4.02 -1.05
CA SER A 59 18.08 -2.98 -0.09
C SER A 59 17.82 -1.56 -0.62
N PRO A 60 17.73 -0.54 0.26
CA PRO A 60 17.65 0.86 -0.15
C PRO A 60 18.85 1.30 -1.00
N ALA A 61 20.07 0.84 -0.69
CA ALA A 61 21.26 1.18 -1.47
C ALA A 61 21.18 0.64 -2.90
N ALA A 62 20.67 -0.58 -3.09
CA ALA A 62 20.43 -1.13 -4.42
C ALA A 62 19.38 -0.32 -5.18
N ALA A 63 18.33 0.17 -4.51
CA ALA A 63 17.32 1.03 -5.11
C ALA A 63 17.92 2.33 -5.68
N VAL A 64 18.86 2.95 -4.96
CA VAL A 64 19.58 4.15 -5.42
C VAL A 64 20.37 3.87 -6.70
N THR A 65 21.09 2.74 -6.78
CA THR A 65 21.81 2.37 -8.01
C THR A 65 20.85 2.04 -9.16
N MET A 66 19.74 1.38 -8.87
CA MET A 66 18.80 0.90 -9.88
C MET A 66 17.90 2.01 -10.43
N PHE A 67 17.51 2.98 -9.62
CA PHE A 67 16.56 4.03 -10.02
C PHE A 67 17.18 5.43 -10.08
N GLY A 68 18.40 5.60 -9.58
CA GLY A 68 19.06 6.90 -9.47
C GLY A 68 18.80 7.55 -8.11
N ALA A 69 19.84 8.20 -7.57
CA ALA A 69 19.76 8.95 -6.32
C ALA A 69 18.75 10.10 -6.42
N GLY A 70 17.85 10.21 -5.45
CA GLY A 70 16.80 11.24 -5.43
C GLY A 70 15.61 10.96 -6.36
N SER A 71 15.57 9.81 -7.03
CA SER A 71 14.39 9.38 -7.77
C SER A 71 13.21 9.11 -6.84
N GLN A 72 11.98 9.32 -7.33
CA GLN A 72 10.77 8.96 -6.57
C GLN A 72 10.80 7.49 -6.12
N ALA A 73 11.22 6.58 -6.99
CA ALA A 73 11.34 5.15 -6.66
C ALA A 73 12.36 4.88 -5.54
N ALA A 74 13.54 5.52 -5.58
CA ALA A 74 14.54 5.35 -4.52
C ALA A 74 14.05 5.91 -3.16
N ILE A 75 13.37 7.06 -3.18
CA ILE A 75 12.80 7.68 -1.98
C ILE A 75 11.69 6.78 -1.40
N ALA A 76 10.74 6.34 -2.23
CA ALA A 76 9.66 5.46 -1.80
C ALA A 76 10.18 4.15 -1.21
N VAL A 77 11.20 3.52 -1.81
CA VAL A 77 11.83 2.31 -1.24
C VAL A 77 12.47 2.60 0.12
N SER A 78 13.19 3.72 0.26
CA SER A 78 13.83 4.05 1.54
C SER A 78 12.80 4.22 2.66
N HIS A 79 11.70 4.91 2.39
CA HIS A 79 10.60 5.10 3.34
C HIS A 79 9.85 3.79 3.63
N TYR A 80 9.57 2.97 2.60
CA TYR A 80 8.97 1.65 2.81
C TYR A 80 9.82 0.77 3.75
N ARG A 81 11.14 0.79 3.57
CA ARG A 81 12.10 0.00 4.35
C ARG A 81 12.33 0.52 5.78
N ASN A 82 11.88 1.73 6.13
CA ASN A 82 11.88 2.20 7.51
C ASN A 82 10.95 1.36 8.39
N ILE A 83 9.88 0.82 7.81
CA ILE A 83 8.88 0.01 8.51
C ILE A 83 9.05 -1.46 8.15
N ASP A 84 8.97 -1.82 6.86
CA ASP A 84 9.14 -3.21 6.41
C ASP A 84 10.59 -3.51 6.02
N THR A 85 11.38 -3.90 7.01
CA THR A 85 12.82 -4.14 6.86
C THR A 85 13.18 -5.41 6.09
N PHE A 86 12.28 -6.41 6.00
CA PHE A 86 12.61 -7.75 5.47
C PHE A 86 11.66 -8.28 4.39
N GLY A 87 10.46 -7.73 4.23
CA GLY A 87 9.49 -8.24 3.26
C GLY A 87 9.97 -8.19 1.81
N GLU A 88 9.43 -9.08 0.97
CA GLU A 88 9.73 -9.10 -0.45
C GLU A 88 9.12 -7.88 -1.13
N LEU A 89 9.99 -6.96 -1.57
CA LEU A 89 9.62 -5.69 -2.19
C LEU A 89 10.01 -5.69 -3.66
N TRP A 90 9.05 -5.37 -4.50
CA TRP A 90 9.23 -5.11 -5.92
C TRP A 90 8.96 -3.65 -6.23
N VAL A 91 9.61 -3.16 -7.28
CA VAL A 91 9.34 -1.83 -7.82
C VAL A 91 9.05 -1.98 -9.31
N LEU A 92 8.01 -1.30 -9.77
CA LEU A 92 7.72 -1.09 -11.18
C LEU A 92 8.18 0.33 -11.54
N PRO A 93 9.43 0.49 -12.03
CA PRO A 93 9.96 1.80 -12.37
C PRO A 93 9.30 2.34 -13.63
N LEU A 94 8.88 3.60 -13.60
CA LEU A 94 8.39 4.33 -14.76
C LEU A 94 9.42 5.38 -15.19
N ASP A 95 9.53 5.64 -16.48
CA ASP A 95 10.22 6.84 -16.96
C ASP A 95 9.25 8.02 -16.90
N ASP A 96 9.79 9.23 -16.75
CA ASP A 96 9.02 10.47 -16.90
C ASP A 96 8.38 10.52 -18.31
N ASP A 97 7.17 11.11 -18.40
CA ASP A 97 6.56 11.33 -19.71
C ASP A 97 7.42 12.29 -20.55
N ALA A 98 7.44 12.12 -21.87
CA ALA A 98 8.22 12.98 -22.75
C ALA A 98 7.74 14.44 -22.74
N ALA A 99 6.47 14.68 -22.44
CA ALA A 99 5.88 16.00 -22.33
C ALA A 99 5.79 16.52 -20.87
N ALA A 100 6.17 15.68 -19.90
CA ALA A 100 6.19 16.04 -18.48
C ALA A 100 7.08 17.26 -18.21
N GLN A 101 6.56 18.15 -17.37
CA GLN A 101 7.31 19.32 -16.89
C GLN A 101 7.77 19.08 -15.46
N ALA A 102 9.02 19.44 -15.17
CA ALA A 102 9.55 19.40 -13.82
C ALA A 102 9.06 20.61 -13.02
N ALA A 103 8.62 20.37 -11.80
CA ALA A 103 8.26 21.45 -10.90
C ALA A 103 9.50 22.29 -10.57
N ALA A 104 9.31 23.61 -10.51
CA ALA A 104 10.36 24.56 -10.18
C ALA A 104 10.00 25.33 -8.90
N GLY A 105 10.99 25.50 -8.04
CA GLY A 105 10.94 26.31 -6.82
C GLY A 105 12.20 27.15 -6.70
N ALA A 106 12.34 27.92 -5.61
CA ALA A 106 13.54 28.70 -5.37
C ALA A 106 13.74 29.02 -3.89
N ILE A 107 15.00 29.24 -3.51
CA ILE A 107 15.39 29.77 -2.21
C ILE A 107 16.08 31.11 -2.45
N ALA A 108 15.49 32.19 -1.97
CA ALA A 108 16.10 33.52 -2.00
C ALA A 108 16.57 33.91 -0.59
N ILE A 109 17.76 34.49 -0.51
CA ILE A 109 18.32 35.00 0.75
C ILE A 109 18.62 36.48 0.55
N SER A 110 18.25 37.30 1.52
CA SER A 110 18.54 38.73 1.55
C SER A 110 19.04 39.15 2.93
N GLY A 111 19.77 40.27 2.96
CA GLY A 111 20.42 40.78 4.18
C GLY A 111 21.90 40.42 4.27
N THR A 112 22.52 40.90 5.35
CA THR A 112 23.92 40.61 5.68
C THR A 112 23.95 40.20 7.14
N PRO A 113 24.43 38.98 7.46
CA PRO A 113 24.39 38.46 8.81
C PRO A 113 25.34 39.25 9.72
N THR A 114 24.81 39.68 10.86
CA THR A 114 25.54 40.33 11.95
C THR A 114 26.06 39.32 12.98
N GLY A 115 25.53 38.10 12.97
CA GLY A 115 25.97 36.94 13.74
C GLY A 115 26.48 35.79 12.87
N SER A 116 26.76 34.66 13.51
CA SER A 116 27.16 33.42 12.85
C SER A 116 26.34 32.26 13.40
N GLY A 117 25.93 31.35 12.53
CA GLY A 117 25.06 30.24 12.90
C GLY A 117 24.91 29.21 11.81
N THR A 118 23.94 28.31 11.99
CA THR A 118 23.57 27.29 10.98
C THR A 118 22.09 27.40 10.70
N ILE A 119 21.74 27.51 9.41
CA ILE A 119 20.37 27.42 8.92
C ILE A 119 20.16 25.97 8.49
N VAL A 120 19.12 25.32 9.01
CA VAL A 120 18.76 23.96 8.62
C VAL A 120 17.57 24.02 7.68
N PHE A 121 17.84 23.90 6.38
CA PHE A 121 16.81 23.87 5.35
C PHE A 121 16.10 22.51 5.35
N LEU A 122 14.78 22.52 5.22
CA LEU A 122 13.96 21.33 5.02
C LEU A 122 13.60 21.25 3.53
N ILE A 123 14.02 20.18 2.86
CA ILE A 123 13.67 19.89 1.47
C ILE A 123 12.96 18.54 1.43
N ASP A 124 11.64 18.53 1.21
CA ASP A 124 10.81 17.32 1.30
C ASP A 124 11.02 16.57 2.64
N GLY A 125 11.22 17.29 3.74
CA GLY A 125 11.54 16.72 5.06
C GLY A 125 12.99 16.31 5.30
N ALA A 126 13.87 16.36 4.29
CA ALA A 126 15.29 16.13 4.49
C ALA A 126 15.97 17.37 5.08
N LEU A 127 16.79 17.19 6.12
CA LEU A 127 17.52 18.27 6.80
C LEU A 127 18.83 18.58 6.07
N VAL A 128 18.99 19.81 5.61
CA VAL A 128 20.18 20.32 4.91
C VAL A 128 20.79 21.48 5.71
N PRO A 129 21.79 21.20 6.58
CA PRO A 129 22.42 22.24 7.39
C PRO A 129 23.40 23.07 6.55
N VAL A 130 23.30 24.39 6.64
CA VAL A 130 24.15 25.37 5.94
C VAL A 130 24.64 26.42 6.92
N ALA A 131 25.96 26.55 7.05
CA ALA A 131 26.57 27.53 7.95
C ALA A 131 26.67 28.93 7.30
N TYR A 132 26.45 29.96 8.13
CA TYR A 132 26.68 31.36 7.79
C TYR A 132 27.57 32.03 8.87
N ALA A 133 28.37 32.99 8.44
CA ALA A 133 29.29 33.75 9.27
C ALA A 133 29.06 35.27 9.10
N VAL A 134 29.54 36.04 10.06
CA VAL A 134 29.39 37.51 10.08
C VAL A 134 29.94 38.12 8.78
N GLY A 135 29.12 38.93 8.12
CA GLY A 135 29.50 39.63 6.89
C GLY A 135 29.49 38.78 5.61
N ASP A 136 29.04 37.51 5.67
CA ASP A 136 28.85 36.71 4.46
C ASP A 136 27.86 37.39 3.51
N ALA A 137 28.17 37.43 2.21
CA ALA A 137 27.21 37.88 1.21
C ALA A 137 26.13 36.80 1.02
N ALA A 138 24.89 37.23 0.75
CA ALA A 138 23.78 36.30 0.51
C ALA A 138 24.07 35.29 -0.62
N ALA A 139 24.80 35.73 -1.67
CA ALA A 139 25.23 34.86 -2.76
C ALA A 139 26.19 33.74 -2.31
N ASP A 140 27.06 34.02 -1.33
CA ASP A 140 28.01 33.03 -0.79
C ASP A 140 27.27 31.98 0.04
N ILE A 141 26.25 32.38 0.80
CA ILE A 141 25.40 31.45 1.56
C ILE A 141 24.61 30.56 0.60
N LEU A 142 24.00 31.14 -0.45
CA LEU A 142 23.27 30.39 -1.48
C LEU A 142 24.20 29.40 -2.21
N ALA A 143 25.45 29.77 -2.48
CA ALA A 143 26.42 28.89 -3.13
C ALA A 143 26.82 27.67 -2.27
N ARG A 144 26.63 27.73 -0.95
CA ARG A 144 26.88 26.60 -0.04
C ARG A 144 25.73 25.59 -0.02
N ILE A 145 24.51 25.99 -0.39
CA ILE A 145 23.33 25.11 -0.35
C ILE A 145 23.52 23.88 -1.26
N PRO A 146 23.92 23.99 -2.55
CA PRO A 146 24.13 22.81 -3.39
C PRO A 146 25.19 21.85 -2.85
N THR A 147 26.25 22.39 -2.20
CA THR A 147 27.28 21.57 -1.57
C THR A 147 26.74 20.79 -0.38
N ALA A 148 25.92 21.43 0.47
CA ALA A 148 25.26 20.77 1.59
C ALA A 148 24.24 19.72 1.11
N MET A 149 23.47 20.03 0.05
CA MET A 149 22.53 19.09 -0.56
C MET A 149 23.23 17.81 -1.03
N ALA A 150 24.43 17.92 -1.61
CA ALA A 150 25.19 16.76 -2.08
C ALA A 150 25.68 15.82 -0.94
N GLN A 151 25.66 16.27 0.32
CA GLN A 151 26.01 15.45 1.49
C GLN A 151 24.81 14.69 2.06
N VAL A 152 23.58 15.02 1.63
CA VAL A 152 22.36 14.39 2.10
C VAL A 152 21.87 13.41 1.04
N ALA A 153 21.63 12.17 1.44
CA ALA A 153 21.18 11.14 0.51
C ALA A 153 19.75 11.41 0.01
N ASN A 154 19.51 11.08 -1.26
CA ASN A 154 18.18 11.03 -1.88
C ASN A 154 17.36 12.34 -1.85
N ILE A 155 18.02 13.49 -2.00
CA ILE A 155 17.30 14.75 -2.21
C ILE A 155 16.59 14.73 -3.59
N PRO A 156 15.27 14.98 -3.66
CA PRO A 156 14.48 14.90 -4.91
C PRO A 156 14.63 16.10 -5.85
N VAL A 157 15.54 17.03 -5.55
CA VAL A 157 15.68 18.30 -6.29
C VAL A 157 17.13 18.57 -6.65
N SER A 158 17.33 19.24 -7.77
CA SER A 158 18.61 19.75 -8.22
C SER A 158 18.63 21.27 -8.08
N ALA A 159 19.80 21.82 -7.76
CA ALA A 159 20.02 23.26 -7.69
C ALA A 159 20.55 23.79 -9.03
N GLY A 160 19.98 24.89 -9.50
CA GLY A 160 20.42 25.59 -10.70
C GLY A 160 21.47 26.67 -10.40
N THR A 161 21.68 27.55 -11.38
CA THR A 161 22.60 28.68 -11.24
C THR A 161 21.93 29.82 -10.47
N ILE A 162 22.64 30.41 -9.51
CA ILE A 162 22.16 31.56 -8.73
C ILE A 162 21.90 32.75 -9.68
N THR A 163 20.71 33.33 -9.60
CA THR A 163 20.29 34.52 -10.34
C THR A 163 19.59 35.48 -9.40
N ASP A 164 19.94 36.77 -9.42
CA ASP A 164 19.29 37.82 -8.63
C ASP A 164 19.12 37.49 -7.12
N ALA A 165 20.18 37.00 -6.48
CA ALA A 165 20.17 36.56 -5.08
C ALA A 165 19.13 35.47 -4.76
N SER A 166 18.80 34.65 -5.75
CA SER A 166 17.91 33.50 -5.64
C SER A 166 18.57 32.26 -6.23
N LEU A 167 18.44 31.13 -5.54
CA LEU A 167 18.85 29.81 -6.01
C LEU A 167 17.62 29.08 -6.56
N PRO A 168 17.47 28.94 -7.89
CA PRO A 168 16.42 28.13 -8.46
C PRO A 168 16.66 26.65 -8.17
N LEU A 169 15.59 25.94 -7.82
CA LEU A 169 15.57 24.50 -7.61
C LEU A 169 14.59 23.84 -8.59
N THR A 170 14.94 22.65 -9.09
CA THR A 170 14.10 21.90 -10.03
C THR A 170 13.98 20.46 -9.56
N ALA A 171 12.76 19.93 -9.54
CA ALA A 171 12.51 18.53 -9.21
C ALA A 171 13.27 17.61 -10.19
N LEU A 172 13.87 16.54 -9.67
CA LEU A 172 14.65 15.60 -10.48
C LEU A 172 13.77 14.79 -11.44
N ASN A 173 12.58 14.38 -10.97
CA ASN A 173 11.55 13.74 -11.78
C ASN A 173 10.50 14.78 -12.22
N ALA A 174 10.15 14.77 -13.50
CA ALA A 174 9.07 15.57 -14.03
C ALA A 174 7.70 15.01 -13.66
N GLY A 175 6.64 15.83 -13.66
CA GLY A 175 5.28 15.42 -13.33
C GLY A 175 4.65 16.22 -12.18
N ALA A 176 3.36 15.99 -11.96
CA ALA A 176 2.57 16.72 -10.97
C ALA A 176 3.00 16.43 -9.52
N CYS A 177 3.52 15.22 -9.25
CA CYS A 177 4.05 14.85 -7.93
C CYS A 177 5.21 15.76 -7.46
N GLY A 178 5.91 16.43 -8.39
CA GLY A 178 6.97 17.38 -8.03
C GLY A 178 6.46 18.64 -7.33
N ASN A 179 5.18 18.98 -7.49
CA ASN A 179 4.57 20.14 -6.82
C ASN A 179 4.40 19.93 -5.31
N ASP A 180 4.39 18.68 -4.86
CA ASP A 180 4.22 18.32 -3.45
C ASP A 180 5.52 18.34 -2.64
N ILE A 181 6.64 18.69 -3.27
CA ILE A 181 7.94 18.90 -2.64
C ILE A 181 7.89 20.24 -1.89
N LEU A 182 7.93 20.18 -0.55
CA LEU A 182 7.92 21.37 0.28
C LEU A 182 9.34 21.84 0.63
N LEU A 183 9.50 23.17 0.63
CA LEU A 183 10.66 23.88 1.13
C LEU A 183 10.32 24.58 2.45
N GLY A 184 11.24 24.53 3.41
CA GLY A 184 11.10 25.24 4.67
C GLY A 184 12.41 25.37 5.43
N THR A 185 12.31 25.87 6.66
CA THR A 185 13.37 25.88 7.66
C THR A 185 12.95 25.04 8.86
N SER A 186 13.91 24.37 9.49
CA SER A 186 13.67 23.63 10.74
C SER A 186 13.82 24.56 11.95
N ASP A 187 13.06 24.29 13.00
CA ASP A 187 13.18 24.93 14.33
C ASP A 187 14.57 24.74 14.98
N THR A 188 15.38 23.82 14.46
CA THR A 188 16.78 23.62 14.88
C THR A 188 17.74 24.67 14.32
N SER A 189 17.27 25.56 13.45
CA SER A 189 18.07 26.64 12.88
C SER A 189 18.45 27.67 13.96
N SER A 190 19.62 28.28 13.81
CA SER A 190 19.98 29.48 14.58
C SER A 190 19.00 30.62 14.30
N ASP A 191 18.90 31.62 15.18
CA ASP A 191 18.03 32.80 15.00
C ASP A 191 18.58 33.73 13.91
N TYR A 192 18.54 33.26 12.67
CA TYR A 192 19.01 33.94 11.48
C TYR A 192 18.24 35.25 11.23
N THR A 193 17.00 35.33 11.71
CA THR A 193 16.18 36.54 11.63
C THR A 193 16.74 37.66 12.50
N SER A 194 17.14 37.35 13.75
CA SER A 194 17.80 38.33 14.63
C SER A 194 19.15 38.78 14.09
N ASP A 195 19.84 37.89 13.37
CA ASP A 195 21.13 38.19 12.74
C ASP A 195 20.99 39.05 11.47
N GLY A 196 19.77 39.33 11.00
CA GLY A 196 19.48 40.20 9.86
C GLY A 196 19.37 39.48 8.51
N LEU A 197 19.25 38.15 8.50
CA LEU A 197 18.96 37.37 7.30
C LEU A 197 17.44 37.19 7.11
N THR A 198 16.97 37.36 5.87
CA THR A 198 15.61 37.02 5.46
C THR A 198 15.67 35.96 4.37
N ILE A 199 14.96 34.86 4.59
CA ILE A 199 14.86 33.73 3.67
C ILE A 199 13.45 33.72 3.09
N THR A 200 13.34 33.66 1.77
CA THR A 200 12.08 33.55 1.05
C THR A 200 12.08 32.25 0.25
N PHE A 201 11.04 31.45 0.45
CA PHE A 201 10.82 30.21 -0.29
C PHE A 201 9.78 30.42 -1.39
N THR A 202 10.14 30.08 -2.62
CA THR A 202 9.18 29.84 -3.68
C THR A 202 8.92 28.34 -3.73
N GLN A 203 7.72 27.92 -3.29
CA GLN A 203 7.33 26.50 -3.30
C GLN A 203 7.29 25.95 -4.73
N PHE A 204 7.46 24.64 -4.86
CA PHE A 204 7.48 23.96 -6.15
C PHE A 204 6.13 24.04 -6.85
N THR A 205 6.13 24.55 -8.09
CA THR A 205 4.93 24.65 -8.93
C THR A 205 5.29 24.36 -10.39
N GLY A 206 4.26 24.17 -11.24
CA GLY A 206 4.43 23.98 -12.68
C GLY A 206 4.81 22.57 -13.12
N GLY A 207 4.91 21.62 -12.19
CA GLY A 207 4.99 20.20 -12.53
C GLY A 207 3.68 19.73 -13.15
N SER A 208 3.77 19.12 -14.34
CA SER A 208 2.59 18.67 -15.10
C SER A 208 2.86 17.36 -15.81
N GLU A 209 1.78 16.64 -16.13
CA GLU A 209 1.77 15.36 -16.87
C GLU A 209 2.57 14.25 -16.16
N ASN A 210 1.88 13.52 -15.30
CA ASN A 210 2.38 12.25 -14.74
C ASN A 210 2.56 11.20 -15.85
N PRO A 211 3.36 10.15 -15.66
CA PRO A 211 3.62 9.10 -16.65
C PRO A 211 2.43 8.14 -16.85
N SER A 212 1.20 8.67 -16.96
CA SER A 212 -0.05 7.92 -16.99
C SER A 212 -0.14 6.99 -18.19
N ALA A 213 0.41 7.39 -19.35
CA ALA A 213 0.46 6.56 -20.55
C ALA A 213 1.38 5.33 -20.40
N ALA A 214 2.39 5.41 -19.53
CA ALA A 214 3.32 4.32 -19.27
C ALA A 214 2.79 3.31 -18.22
N ILE A 215 1.78 3.68 -17.42
CA ILE A 215 1.23 2.83 -16.35
C ILE A 215 0.63 1.54 -16.92
N THR A 216 -0.32 1.63 -17.85
CA THR A 216 -0.99 0.45 -18.42
C THR A 216 -0.02 -0.59 -19.03
N PRO A 217 0.93 -0.22 -19.92
CA PRO A 217 1.89 -1.19 -20.44
C PRO A 217 2.86 -1.71 -19.37
N ALA A 218 3.23 -0.90 -18.38
CA ALA A 218 4.07 -1.35 -17.27
C ALA A 218 3.34 -2.36 -16.36
N LEU A 219 2.05 -2.14 -16.08
CA LEU A 219 1.21 -3.05 -15.30
C LEU A 219 1.06 -4.41 -16.01
N ALA A 220 0.97 -4.44 -17.34
CA ALA A 220 0.93 -5.68 -18.11
C ALA A 220 2.20 -6.55 -17.89
N ASN A 221 3.36 -5.94 -17.65
CA ASN A 221 4.62 -6.64 -17.40
C ASN A 221 4.69 -7.30 -16.01
N LEU A 222 3.74 -7.04 -15.11
CA LEU A 222 3.63 -7.76 -13.83
C LEU A 222 3.29 -9.25 -14.04
N GLY A 223 2.69 -9.61 -15.19
CA GLY A 223 2.33 -10.97 -15.55
C GLY A 223 1.43 -11.62 -14.49
N ASN A 224 1.69 -12.90 -14.18
CA ASN A 224 0.89 -13.67 -13.21
C ASN A 224 1.46 -13.63 -11.79
N ARG A 225 2.38 -12.69 -11.48
CA ARG A 225 2.91 -12.55 -10.12
C ARG A 225 1.88 -11.88 -9.21
N THR A 226 1.72 -12.41 -8.01
CA THR A 226 0.89 -11.83 -6.94
C THR A 226 1.58 -10.62 -6.34
N PHE A 227 0.81 -9.55 -6.12
CA PHE A 227 1.22 -8.34 -5.43
C PHE A 227 0.05 -7.90 -4.56
N ASP A 228 0.20 -8.09 -3.26
CA ASP A 228 -0.87 -7.91 -2.28
C ASP A 228 -0.98 -6.44 -1.83
N PHE A 229 0.17 -5.77 -1.75
CA PHE A 229 0.27 -4.40 -1.27
C PHE A 229 0.92 -3.55 -2.36
N VAL A 230 0.22 -2.54 -2.85
CA VAL A 230 0.70 -1.72 -3.96
C VAL A 230 0.74 -0.26 -3.53
N CYS A 231 1.91 0.35 -3.56
CA CYS A 231 2.07 1.80 -3.37
C CYS A 231 1.99 2.49 -4.73
N CYS A 232 1.09 3.47 -4.85
CA CYS A 232 1.01 4.35 -6.01
C CYS A 232 0.92 5.82 -5.59
N PRO A 233 1.85 6.70 -6.02
CA PRO A 233 1.82 8.12 -5.69
C PRO A 233 0.91 8.94 -6.60
N TYR A 234 0.42 8.38 -7.70
CA TYR A 234 -0.34 9.13 -8.71
C TYR A 234 -1.82 9.19 -8.34
N THR A 235 -2.33 10.41 -8.16
CA THR A 235 -3.73 10.70 -7.83
C THR A 235 -4.49 11.36 -8.99
N ASP A 236 -3.89 11.49 -10.18
CA ASP A 236 -4.58 12.01 -11.35
C ASP A 236 -5.59 11.02 -11.93
N ALA A 237 -6.66 11.55 -12.52
CA ALA A 237 -7.78 10.73 -13.02
C ALA A 237 -7.35 9.66 -14.03
N THR A 238 -6.36 9.94 -14.89
CA THR A 238 -5.89 9.00 -15.90
C THR A 238 -5.15 7.83 -15.26
N SER A 239 -4.23 8.11 -14.33
CA SER A 239 -3.49 7.09 -13.60
C SER A 239 -4.41 6.23 -12.72
N LEU A 240 -5.34 6.86 -12.00
CA LEU A 240 -6.31 6.14 -11.16
C LEU A 240 -7.25 5.27 -11.99
N ALA A 241 -7.70 5.72 -13.17
CA ALA A 241 -8.50 4.90 -14.07
C ALA A 241 -7.73 3.66 -14.58
N ALA A 242 -6.45 3.82 -14.92
CA ALA A 242 -5.61 2.69 -15.34
C ALA A 242 -5.41 1.66 -14.22
N ILE A 243 -5.24 2.12 -12.99
CA ILE A 243 -5.13 1.27 -11.81
C ILE A 243 -6.46 0.54 -11.54
N LYS A 244 -7.57 1.28 -11.54
CA LYS A 244 -8.91 0.72 -11.35
C LYS A 244 -9.22 -0.39 -12.34
N GLU A 245 -8.92 -0.19 -13.62
CA GLU A 245 -9.14 -1.23 -14.64
C GLU A 245 -8.25 -2.46 -14.43
N PHE A 246 -7.01 -2.27 -14.00
CA PHE A 246 -6.08 -3.39 -13.78
C PHE A 246 -6.45 -4.25 -12.57
N TRP A 247 -6.96 -3.66 -11.49
CA TRP A 247 -7.42 -4.38 -10.29
C TRP A 247 -8.91 -4.73 -10.28
N ASN A 248 -9.65 -4.44 -11.35
CA ASN A 248 -11.09 -4.72 -11.51
C ASN A 248 -11.47 -6.20 -11.27
N ASP A 249 -12.66 -6.42 -10.71
CA ASP A 249 -13.29 -7.73 -10.44
C ASP A 249 -13.82 -8.45 -11.70
N GLN A 250 -14.08 -7.74 -12.80
CA GLN A 250 -14.68 -8.34 -13.99
C GLN A 250 -13.63 -8.90 -14.95
N THR A 251 -12.64 -8.07 -15.29
CA THR A 251 -11.62 -8.32 -16.31
C THR A 251 -10.20 -8.22 -15.76
N GLY A 252 -10.03 -7.54 -14.63
CA GLY A 252 -8.74 -7.29 -14.00
C GLY A 252 -8.26 -8.42 -13.11
N ARG A 253 -7.38 -8.08 -12.19
CA ARG A 253 -6.69 -9.03 -11.32
C ARG A 253 -7.57 -9.73 -10.30
N TRP A 254 -8.65 -9.07 -9.84
CA TRP A 254 -9.63 -9.67 -8.95
C TRP A 254 -10.64 -10.57 -9.67
N SER A 255 -10.61 -10.60 -11.01
CA SER A 255 -11.51 -11.46 -11.78
C SER A 255 -11.31 -12.95 -11.53
N TRP A 256 -12.39 -13.70 -11.75
CA TRP A 256 -12.40 -15.16 -11.68
C TRP A 256 -11.33 -15.81 -12.58
N LEU A 257 -10.89 -15.11 -13.63
CA LEU A 257 -9.88 -15.59 -14.55
C LEU A 257 -8.46 -15.47 -13.96
N GLN A 258 -8.16 -14.36 -13.28
CA GLN A 258 -6.82 -14.10 -12.77
C GLN A 258 -6.65 -14.50 -11.30
N MET A 259 -7.61 -14.17 -10.44
CA MET A 259 -7.57 -14.43 -8.99
C MET A 259 -6.25 -13.99 -8.31
N LEU A 260 -5.72 -12.85 -8.76
CA LEU A 260 -4.48 -12.23 -8.29
C LEU A 260 -4.81 -11.02 -7.41
N PHE A 261 -5.24 -11.27 -6.17
CA PHE A 261 -5.66 -10.20 -5.27
C PHE A 261 -4.53 -9.23 -4.90
N GLY A 262 -4.90 -7.96 -4.71
CA GLY A 262 -4.03 -6.90 -4.23
C GLY A 262 -4.80 -5.60 -4.00
N HIS A 263 -4.23 -4.72 -3.18
CA HIS A 263 -4.81 -3.44 -2.79
C HIS A 263 -3.84 -2.29 -3.02
N VAL A 264 -4.35 -1.15 -3.46
CA VAL A 264 -3.56 0.03 -3.80
C VAL A 264 -3.70 1.11 -2.73
N PHE A 265 -2.56 1.62 -2.26
CA PHE A 265 -2.46 2.68 -1.28
C PHE A 265 -1.83 3.93 -1.90
N SER A 266 -2.43 5.08 -1.63
CA SER A 266 -1.97 6.38 -2.08
C SER A 266 -2.17 7.43 -0.98
N ALA A 267 -1.67 8.64 -1.22
CA ALA A 267 -1.85 9.77 -0.34
C ALA A 267 -2.02 11.05 -1.15
N VAL A 268 -2.70 12.04 -0.58
CA VAL A 268 -2.96 13.33 -1.22
C VAL A 268 -2.68 14.47 -0.25
N ARG A 269 -2.06 15.54 -0.73
CA ARG A 269 -1.87 16.78 0.00
C ARG A 269 -3.00 17.75 -0.33
N GLY A 270 -3.48 18.49 0.66
CA GLY A 270 -4.46 19.54 0.45
C GLY A 270 -5.15 19.98 1.74
N THR A 271 -5.83 21.11 1.65
CA THR A 271 -6.78 21.58 2.66
C THR A 271 -8.00 20.65 2.72
N LEU A 272 -8.79 20.72 3.79
CA LEU A 272 -9.99 19.89 3.95
C LEU A 272 -10.91 19.96 2.73
N GLY A 273 -11.18 21.18 2.22
CA GLY A 273 -12.07 21.36 1.07
C GLY A 273 -11.51 20.79 -0.24
N GLU A 274 -10.19 20.83 -0.44
CA GLU A 274 -9.54 20.26 -1.62
C GLU A 274 -9.59 18.72 -1.57
N VAL A 275 -9.29 18.13 -0.41
CA VAL A 275 -9.28 16.68 -0.27
C VAL A 275 -10.69 16.08 -0.31
N THR A 276 -11.70 16.71 0.29
CA THR A 276 -13.10 16.23 0.17
C THR A 276 -13.60 16.33 -1.27
N THR A 277 -13.23 17.40 -1.99
CA THR A 277 -13.55 17.53 -3.43
C THR A 277 -12.91 16.38 -4.23
N PHE A 278 -11.67 16.02 -3.90
CA PHE A 278 -11.00 14.87 -4.50
C PHE A 278 -11.71 13.55 -4.15
N GLY A 279 -12.11 13.35 -2.89
CA GLY A 279 -12.85 12.16 -2.42
C GLY A 279 -14.12 11.88 -3.22
N GLY A 280 -14.88 12.92 -3.57
CA GLY A 280 -16.05 12.80 -4.44
C GLY A 280 -15.75 12.45 -5.91
N THR A 281 -14.49 12.47 -6.36
CA THR A 281 -14.12 12.06 -7.73
C THR A 281 -13.70 10.61 -7.84
N VAL A 282 -13.49 9.92 -6.71
CA VAL A 282 -12.98 8.55 -6.64
C VAL A 282 -14.01 7.63 -6.01
N ASN A 283 -14.19 6.45 -6.61
CA ASN A 283 -15.07 5.41 -6.10
C ASN A 283 -14.51 4.04 -6.52
N ASP A 284 -13.63 3.47 -5.70
CA ASP A 284 -12.96 2.20 -5.96
C ASP A 284 -12.70 1.43 -4.65
N GLN A 285 -13.14 0.17 -4.64
CA GLN A 285 -12.99 -0.80 -3.55
C GLN A 285 -11.55 -1.31 -3.39
N HIS A 286 -10.68 -1.13 -4.40
CA HIS A 286 -9.28 -1.58 -4.38
C HIS A 286 -8.28 -0.44 -4.14
N LEU A 287 -8.76 0.76 -3.84
CA LEU A 287 -7.96 1.96 -3.63
C LEU A 287 -8.23 2.56 -2.25
N THR A 288 -7.15 2.84 -1.51
CA THR A 288 -7.17 3.59 -0.25
C THR A 288 -6.31 4.84 -0.38
N VAL A 289 -6.85 6.00 -0.01
CA VAL A 289 -6.14 7.29 -0.06
C VAL A 289 -6.10 7.94 1.32
N MET A 290 -4.91 8.40 1.73
CA MET A 290 -4.72 9.17 2.95
C MET A 290 -4.47 10.66 2.67
N PRO A 291 -5.32 11.58 3.17
CA PRO A 291 -5.11 13.02 3.08
C PRO A 291 -4.12 13.48 4.15
N ILE A 292 -3.03 14.14 3.76
CA ILE A 292 -1.88 14.43 4.65
C ILE A 292 -1.77 15.89 5.12
N ALA A 293 -2.79 16.71 4.83
CA ALA A 293 -2.81 18.15 5.15
C ALA A 293 -1.52 18.86 4.66
N ASP A 294 -0.79 19.54 5.56
CA ASP A 294 0.44 20.29 5.27
C ASP A 294 1.73 19.57 5.70
N SER A 295 1.69 18.24 5.91
CA SER A 295 2.86 17.45 6.33
C SER A 295 4.13 17.80 5.54
N PRO A 296 5.30 18.04 6.18
CA PRO A 296 6.55 18.35 5.47
C PRO A 296 7.00 17.27 4.48
N HIS A 297 6.65 16.01 4.72
CA HIS A 297 6.93 14.90 3.81
C HIS A 297 5.91 14.84 2.67
N SER A 298 6.38 14.59 1.44
CA SER A 298 5.53 14.38 0.27
C SER A 298 4.56 13.19 0.40
N PRO A 299 3.42 13.23 -0.30
CA PRO A 299 2.45 12.12 -0.34
C PRO A 299 3.06 10.78 -0.77
N LEU A 300 4.07 10.80 -1.66
CA LEU A 300 4.82 9.61 -2.05
C LEU A 300 5.39 8.85 -0.83
N ARG A 301 5.98 9.58 0.12
CA ARG A 301 6.58 8.99 1.34
C ARG A 301 5.52 8.40 2.24
N TRP A 302 4.40 9.10 2.40
CA TRP A 302 3.23 8.61 3.13
C TRP A 302 2.66 7.33 2.52
N ALA A 303 2.42 7.31 1.21
CA ALA A 303 1.91 6.13 0.51
C ALA A 303 2.83 4.91 0.69
N ALA A 304 4.15 5.12 0.61
CA ALA A 304 5.13 4.05 0.82
C ALA A 304 5.12 3.50 2.26
N GLU A 305 5.06 4.38 3.27
CA GLU A 305 5.02 3.96 4.67
C GLU A 305 3.70 3.32 5.07
N ILE A 306 2.57 3.84 4.59
CA ILE A 306 1.24 3.21 4.79
C ILE A 306 1.25 1.80 4.21
N THR A 307 1.75 1.64 2.97
CA THR A 307 1.83 0.32 2.31
C THR A 307 2.73 -0.63 3.11
N ALA A 308 3.84 -0.15 3.66
CA ALA A 308 4.73 -0.95 4.50
C ALA A 308 4.08 -1.36 5.83
N GLY A 309 3.41 -0.42 6.49
CA GLY A 309 2.69 -0.66 7.75
C GLY A 309 1.58 -1.70 7.59
N VAL A 310 0.78 -1.58 6.52
CA VAL A 310 -0.23 -2.57 6.14
C VAL A 310 0.43 -3.91 5.85
N ALA A 311 1.49 -3.95 5.05
CA ALA A 311 2.16 -5.18 4.69
C ALA A 311 2.70 -5.96 5.90
N VAL A 312 3.26 -5.27 6.90
CA VAL A 312 3.74 -5.91 8.14
C VAL A 312 2.57 -6.49 8.95
N LYS A 313 1.47 -5.73 9.09
CA LYS A 313 0.29 -6.17 9.84
C LYS A 313 -0.41 -7.34 9.17
N VAL A 314 -0.77 -7.21 7.90
CA VAL A 314 -1.54 -8.22 7.15
C VAL A 314 -0.75 -9.50 6.94
N ARG A 315 0.59 -9.43 6.82
CA ARG A 315 1.44 -10.64 6.80
C ARG A 315 1.45 -11.38 8.13
N ALA A 316 1.32 -10.67 9.25
CA ALA A 316 1.23 -11.29 10.56
C ALA A 316 -0.17 -11.87 10.79
N ASP A 317 -1.20 -11.07 10.53
CA ASP A 317 -2.60 -11.46 10.61
C ASP A 317 -3.49 -10.51 9.78
N PRO A 318 -4.17 -10.98 8.72
CA PRO A 318 -5.08 -10.17 7.93
C PRO A 318 -6.34 -9.69 8.68
N GLY A 319 -6.71 -10.32 9.81
CA GLY A 319 -7.91 -9.98 10.57
C GLY A 319 -7.72 -8.96 11.70
N ILE A 320 -6.47 -8.63 12.03
CA ILE A 320 -6.16 -7.62 13.04
C ILE A 320 -6.46 -6.21 12.50
N PRO A 321 -7.06 -5.31 13.30
CA PRO A 321 -7.27 -3.93 12.91
C PRO A 321 -5.97 -3.25 12.47
N ILE A 322 -5.99 -2.59 11.31
CA ILE A 322 -4.87 -1.79 10.83
C ILE A 322 -4.96 -0.39 11.47
N THR A 323 -4.81 -0.36 12.79
CA THR A 323 -4.87 0.86 13.60
C THR A 323 -3.63 0.93 14.50
N GLN A 324 -3.30 2.16 14.93
CA GLN A 324 -2.12 2.47 15.76
C GLN A 324 -0.80 1.99 15.16
N VAL A 325 -0.71 1.95 13.83
CA VAL A 325 0.55 1.69 13.13
C VAL A 325 1.34 2.99 13.10
N ALA A 326 2.48 3.01 13.79
CA ALA A 326 3.38 4.16 13.81
C ALA A 326 4.06 4.32 12.45
N LEU A 327 4.00 5.54 11.91
CA LEU A 327 4.70 5.95 10.71
C LEU A 327 5.90 6.83 11.12
N THR A 328 6.98 6.77 10.33
CA THR A 328 8.18 7.60 10.49
C THR A 328 8.10 8.94 9.74
N VAL A 329 6.97 9.20 9.07
CA VAL A 329 6.70 10.49 8.43
C VAL A 329 6.54 11.63 9.44
N LEU A 330 6.92 12.84 9.03
CA LEU A 330 6.70 14.02 9.83
C LEU A 330 5.20 14.40 9.84
N PRO A 331 4.63 14.78 10.99
CA PRO A 331 3.23 15.16 11.08
C PRO A 331 2.96 16.51 10.42
N PRO A 332 1.69 16.81 10.08
CA PRO A 332 1.26 18.15 9.75
C PRO A 332 1.39 19.10 10.94
N SER A 333 1.42 20.41 10.64
CA SER A 333 1.51 21.43 11.68
C SER A 333 0.29 21.36 12.61
N GLN A 334 0.49 21.65 13.90
CA GLN A 334 -0.57 21.54 14.91
C GLN A 334 -1.92 22.20 14.54
N PRO A 335 -1.98 23.42 13.95
CA PRO A 335 -3.27 24.01 13.55
C PRO A 335 -3.94 23.32 12.37
N ASN A 336 -3.19 22.57 11.55
CA ASN A 336 -3.67 21.86 10.37
C ASN A 336 -3.85 20.36 10.62
N GLN A 337 -3.70 19.89 11.87
CA GLN A 337 -4.07 18.53 12.24
C GLN A 337 -5.59 18.38 12.25
N TRP A 338 -6.08 17.30 11.64
CA TRP A 338 -7.51 17.05 11.53
C TRP A 338 -8.16 16.89 12.90
N THR A 339 -9.18 17.69 13.17
CA THR A 339 -10.06 17.52 14.33
C THR A 339 -10.95 16.30 14.16
N PHE A 340 -11.53 15.80 15.26
CA PHE A 340 -12.44 14.65 15.21
C PHE A 340 -13.61 14.85 14.23
N SER A 341 -14.18 16.07 14.15
CA SER A 341 -15.27 16.36 13.23
C SER A 341 -14.81 16.28 11.77
N GLU A 342 -13.60 16.76 11.47
CA GLU A 342 -13.03 16.73 10.11
C GLU A 342 -12.63 15.31 9.71
N GLN A 343 -12.05 14.55 10.64
CA GLN A 343 -11.77 13.12 10.44
C GLN A 343 -13.04 12.34 10.10
N ASN A 344 -14.15 12.62 10.81
CA ASN A 344 -15.43 11.99 10.50
C ASN A 344 -15.92 12.37 9.09
N SER A 345 -15.82 13.65 8.70
CA SER A 345 -16.18 14.08 7.34
C SER A 345 -15.31 13.39 6.28
N LEU A 346 -13.99 13.27 6.50
CA LEU A 346 -13.08 12.57 5.58
C LEU A 346 -13.47 11.11 5.38
N LEU A 347 -13.86 10.42 6.46
CA LEU A 347 -14.32 9.03 6.40
C LEU A 347 -15.60 8.86 5.57
N TYR A 348 -16.52 9.84 5.63
CA TYR A 348 -17.73 9.82 4.80
C TYR A 348 -17.47 10.11 3.32
N GLU A 349 -16.37 10.80 3.00
CA GLU A 349 -15.94 11.12 1.63
C GLU A 349 -14.97 10.06 1.05
N GLY A 350 -14.91 8.86 1.66
CA GLY A 350 -14.07 7.76 1.17
C GLY A 350 -12.56 7.94 1.41
N LEU A 351 -12.16 8.79 2.37
CA LEU A 351 -10.76 9.06 2.69
C LEU A 351 -10.36 8.52 4.07
N SER A 352 -9.13 8.00 4.15
CA SER A 352 -8.57 7.46 5.38
C SER A 352 -8.14 8.55 6.36
N VAL A 353 -7.88 8.18 7.62
CA VAL A 353 -7.52 9.13 8.68
C VAL A 353 -6.33 8.63 9.51
N PHE A 354 -5.57 9.61 10.02
CA PHE A 354 -4.44 9.41 10.91
C PHE A 354 -4.60 10.24 12.18
N SER A 355 -3.86 9.89 13.22
CA SER A 355 -3.70 10.68 14.44
C SER A 355 -2.23 11.03 14.67
N VAL A 356 -1.98 12.07 15.47
CA VAL A 356 -0.63 12.49 15.87
C VAL A 356 -0.55 12.37 17.39
N GLY A 357 0.45 11.66 17.89
CA GLY A 357 0.74 11.56 19.32
C GLY A 357 1.40 12.81 19.88
N ASP A 358 1.43 12.96 21.21
CA ASP A 358 2.12 14.06 21.90
C ASP A 358 3.62 14.11 21.60
N ASP A 359 4.20 12.97 21.21
CA ASP A 359 5.58 12.81 20.76
C ASP A 359 5.80 13.19 19.29
N SER A 360 4.76 13.71 18.61
CA SER A 360 4.74 14.01 17.17
C SER A 360 4.81 12.77 16.26
N THR A 361 4.63 11.56 16.80
CA THR A 361 4.55 10.34 15.98
C THR A 361 3.19 10.28 15.28
N VAL A 362 3.19 10.00 13.97
CA VAL A 362 1.97 9.79 13.20
C VAL A 362 1.52 8.34 13.34
N TYR A 363 0.25 8.11 13.63
CA TYR A 363 -0.36 6.79 13.69
C TYR A 363 -1.50 6.66 12.68
N ILE A 364 -1.58 5.53 12.00
CA ILE A 364 -2.77 5.17 11.21
C ILE A 364 -3.94 4.98 12.17
N LEU A 365 -5.03 5.73 11.99
CA LEU A 365 -6.22 5.63 12.84
C LEU A 365 -7.27 4.71 12.22
N ARG A 366 -7.61 4.91 10.94
CA ARG A 366 -8.49 4.01 10.18
C ARG A 366 -8.16 4.12 8.69
N LEU A 367 -8.00 2.97 8.04
CA LEU A 367 -7.85 2.86 6.60
C LEU A 367 -9.16 2.38 5.98
N ILE A 368 -9.73 3.21 5.12
CA ILE A 368 -10.91 2.89 4.33
C ILE A 368 -10.58 2.89 2.85
N THR A 369 -11.39 2.21 2.06
CA THR A 369 -11.35 2.30 0.61
C THR A 369 -12.07 3.58 0.17
N THR A 370 -11.86 3.95 -1.09
CA THR A 370 -12.59 5.07 -1.71
C THR A 370 -14.02 4.70 -2.12
N TYR A 371 -14.46 3.46 -1.86
CA TYR A 371 -15.79 2.99 -2.24
C TYR A 371 -16.89 3.64 -1.40
N GLN A 372 -17.82 4.30 -2.07
CA GLN A 372 -18.91 5.07 -1.44
C GLN A 372 -20.29 4.72 -2.02
N GLU A 373 -20.34 4.41 -3.32
CA GLU A 373 -21.58 4.16 -4.04
C GLU A 373 -21.50 2.86 -4.84
N ASN A 374 -22.61 2.14 -4.88
CA ASN A 374 -22.75 0.96 -5.73
C ASN A 374 -22.99 1.34 -7.21
N ALA A 375 -23.09 0.33 -8.07
CA ALA A 375 -23.32 0.53 -9.51
C ALA A 375 -24.63 1.26 -9.87
N ALA A 376 -25.58 1.38 -8.93
CA ALA A 376 -26.81 2.14 -9.10
C ALA A 376 -26.71 3.59 -8.58
N GLY A 377 -25.54 4.03 -8.11
CA GLY A 377 -25.32 5.36 -7.52
C GLY A 377 -25.98 5.51 -6.15
N MET A 378 -26.22 4.41 -5.44
CA MET A 378 -26.75 4.45 -4.07
C MET A 378 -25.61 4.26 -3.07
N PRO A 379 -25.64 4.96 -1.91
CA PRO A 379 -24.66 4.76 -0.84
C PRO A 379 -24.55 3.29 -0.44
N ASP A 380 -23.32 2.80 -0.38
CA ASP A 380 -23.00 1.40 -0.09
C ASP A 380 -21.67 1.31 0.66
N ASP A 381 -21.68 0.67 1.83
CA ASP A 381 -20.54 0.51 2.72
C ASP A 381 -19.92 -0.90 2.67
N SER A 382 -20.37 -1.76 1.74
CA SER A 382 -19.93 -3.17 1.62
C SER A 382 -18.41 -3.36 1.54
N TYR A 383 -17.69 -2.41 0.93
CA TYR A 383 -16.23 -2.43 0.79
C TYR A 383 -15.54 -1.29 1.52
N LEU A 384 -16.19 -0.67 2.51
CA LEU A 384 -15.66 0.52 3.19
C LEU A 384 -14.29 0.26 3.82
N ASP A 385 -14.12 -0.83 4.54
CA ASP A 385 -12.87 -1.13 5.24
C ASP A 385 -11.89 -1.94 4.37
N CYS A 386 -10.62 -1.51 4.35
CA CYS A 386 -9.59 -2.20 3.57
C CYS A 386 -9.27 -3.60 4.14
N GLU A 387 -9.47 -3.82 5.45
CA GLU A 387 -9.27 -5.11 6.10
C GLU A 387 -10.20 -6.19 5.52
N THR A 388 -11.44 -5.84 5.20
CA THR A 388 -12.42 -6.75 4.58
C THR A 388 -11.86 -7.35 3.30
N MET A 389 -11.25 -6.53 2.44
CA MET A 389 -10.68 -6.99 1.18
C MET A 389 -9.46 -7.89 1.41
N ASN A 390 -8.60 -7.55 2.37
CA ASN A 390 -7.45 -8.38 2.73
C ASN A 390 -7.85 -9.75 3.29
N GLN A 391 -8.87 -9.80 4.16
CA GLN A 391 -9.41 -11.04 4.70
C GLN A 391 -10.09 -11.88 3.61
N LEU A 392 -10.89 -11.27 2.73
CA LEU A 392 -11.51 -11.98 1.61
C LEU A 392 -10.47 -12.61 0.69
N ALA A 393 -9.40 -11.88 0.35
CA ALA A 393 -8.29 -12.41 -0.45
C ALA A 393 -7.64 -13.64 0.22
N TYR A 394 -7.46 -13.60 1.55
CA TYR A 394 -6.93 -14.73 2.32
C TYR A 394 -7.86 -15.95 2.29
N VAL A 395 -9.15 -15.75 2.62
CA VAL A 395 -10.14 -16.84 2.66
C VAL A 395 -10.33 -17.48 1.27
N ILE A 396 -10.36 -16.69 0.19
CA ILE A 396 -10.50 -17.23 -1.17
C ILE A 396 -9.28 -18.09 -1.55
N ARG A 397 -8.06 -17.66 -1.19
CA ARG A 397 -6.84 -18.45 -1.44
C ARG A 397 -6.84 -19.76 -0.68
N ASP A 398 -7.25 -19.71 0.59
CA ASP A 398 -7.35 -20.88 1.46
C ASP A 398 -8.35 -21.92 0.91
N LEU A 399 -9.56 -21.47 0.59
CA LEU A 399 -10.60 -22.33 0.03
C LEU A 399 -10.18 -22.93 -1.32
N ARG A 400 -9.50 -22.15 -2.17
CA ARG A 400 -8.96 -22.64 -3.45
C ARG A 400 -7.92 -23.74 -3.24
N GLU A 401 -6.98 -23.54 -2.33
CA GLU A 401 -5.97 -24.55 -2.01
C GLU A 401 -6.62 -25.82 -1.46
N PHE A 402 -7.57 -25.67 -0.54
CA PHE A 402 -8.34 -26.78 0.02
C PHE A 402 -9.12 -27.58 -1.03
N GLN A 403 -9.69 -26.92 -2.03
CA GLN A 403 -10.47 -27.57 -3.09
C GLN A 403 -9.62 -28.15 -4.23
N THR A 404 -8.35 -27.75 -4.37
CA THR A 404 -7.47 -28.20 -5.47
C THR A 404 -7.40 -29.73 -5.61
N PRO A 405 -7.29 -30.53 -4.51
CA PRO A 405 -7.31 -31.98 -4.59
C PRO A 405 -8.62 -32.59 -5.11
N TYR A 406 -9.73 -31.84 -5.15
CA TYR A 406 -11.02 -32.35 -5.66
C TYR A 406 -11.05 -32.41 -7.20
N LEU A 407 -10.21 -31.64 -7.88
CA LEU A 407 -10.13 -31.64 -9.35
C LEU A 407 -9.62 -32.97 -9.93
N THR A 408 -8.93 -33.81 -9.13
CA THR A 408 -8.43 -35.12 -9.56
C THR A 408 -9.45 -36.25 -9.33
N LYS A 409 -10.61 -35.94 -8.73
CA LYS A 409 -11.63 -36.91 -8.33
C LYS A 409 -12.77 -36.97 -9.35
N LYS A 410 -13.41 -38.14 -9.44
CA LYS A 410 -14.58 -38.39 -10.29
C LYS A 410 -15.83 -37.81 -9.65
N LEU A 411 -16.49 -36.87 -10.30
CA LEU A 411 -17.78 -36.35 -9.86
C LEU A 411 -18.88 -37.38 -10.15
N VAL A 412 -19.55 -37.88 -9.11
CA VAL A 412 -20.67 -38.81 -9.21
C VAL A 412 -21.98 -38.13 -8.80
N SER A 413 -23.10 -38.72 -9.20
CA SER A 413 -24.44 -38.31 -8.72
C SER A 413 -24.50 -38.33 -7.18
N ASP A 414 -25.30 -37.44 -6.61
CA ASP A 414 -25.47 -37.31 -5.16
C ASP A 414 -26.04 -38.57 -4.49
N THR A 415 -26.76 -39.39 -5.26
CA THR A 415 -27.34 -40.66 -4.81
C THR A 415 -26.39 -41.85 -4.91
N THR A 416 -25.23 -41.69 -5.57
CA THR A 416 -24.27 -42.77 -5.76
C THR A 416 -23.51 -43.02 -4.45
N ARG A 417 -23.51 -44.29 -4.00
CA ARG A 417 -22.69 -44.69 -2.84
C ARG A 417 -21.21 -44.66 -3.22
N ILE A 418 -20.45 -43.83 -2.54
CA ILE A 418 -18.99 -43.75 -2.68
C ILE A 418 -18.37 -44.80 -1.76
N ALA A 419 -17.66 -45.77 -2.32
CA ALA A 419 -16.89 -46.73 -1.55
C ALA A 419 -15.69 -46.02 -0.89
N ALA A 420 -15.37 -46.38 0.36
CA ALA A 420 -14.23 -45.80 1.08
C ALA A 420 -12.92 -46.09 0.32
N GLY A 421 -12.10 -45.05 0.13
CA GLY A 421 -10.87 -45.13 -0.69
C GLY A 421 -11.07 -44.97 -2.20
N SER A 422 -12.31 -44.74 -2.69
CA SER A 422 -12.56 -44.44 -4.10
C SER A 422 -12.21 -42.99 -4.44
N ASN A 423 -11.61 -42.76 -5.62
CA ASN A 423 -11.36 -41.43 -6.17
C ASN A 423 -12.65 -40.76 -6.70
N ALA A 424 -13.77 -40.83 -5.97
CA ALA A 424 -15.05 -40.26 -6.35
C ALA A 424 -15.56 -39.28 -5.29
N ILE A 425 -16.24 -38.22 -5.74
CA ILE A 425 -16.86 -37.18 -4.90
C ILE A 425 -18.29 -36.88 -5.36
N ASN A 426 -19.13 -36.43 -4.45
CA ASN A 426 -20.46 -35.91 -4.73
C ASN A 426 -20.66 -34.54 -4.04
N ALA A 427 -21.72 -33.82 -4.40
CA ALA A 427 -21.95 -32.47 -3.86
C ALA A 427 -22.13 -32.46 -2.32
N PRO A 428 -22.84 -33.42 -1.68
CA PRO A 428 -22.96 -33.47 -0.22
C PRO A 428 -21.63 -33.65 0.52
N VAL A 429 -20.71 -34.47 0.00
CA VAL A 429 -19.39 -34.68 0.62
C VAL A 429 -18.56 -33.40 0.54
N VAL A 430 -18.56 -32.73 -0.61
CA VAL A 430 -17.87 -31.44 -0.76
C VAL A 430 -18.48 -30.37 0.16
N LYS A 431 -19.81 -30.31 0.25
CA LYS A 431 -20.50 -29.41 1.19
C LYS A 431 -20.03 -29.61 2.63
N GLN A 432 -19.98 -30.86 3.11
CA GLN A 432 -19.52 -31.16 4.48
C GLN A 432 -18.04 -30.84 4.69
N ALA A 433 -17.20 -31.10 3.68
CA ALA A 433 -15.78 -30.76 3.74
C ALA A 433 -15.55 -29.24 3.84
N LEU A 434 -16.33 -28.44 3.10
CA LEU A 434 -16.26 -26.97 3.16
C LEU A 434 -16.75 -26.42 4.50
N ILE A 435 -17.81 -26.99 5.07
CA ILE A 435 -18.27 -26.64 6.42
C ILE A 435 -17.17 -26.92 7.44
N SER A 436 -16.51 -28.08 7.35
CA SER A 436 -15.39 -28.43 8.23
C SER A 436 -14.20 -27.49 8.05
N ARG A 437 -13.89 -27.04 6.82
CA ARG A 437 -12.81 -26.08 6.58
C ARG A 437 -13.16 -24.70 7.13
N TYR A 438 -14.41 -24.27 6.97
CA TYR A 438 -14.89 -23.01 7.54
C TYR A 438 -14.80 -23.00 9.07
N ALA A 439 -15.13 -24.11 9.73
CA ALA A 439 -14.94 -24.23 11.18
C ALA A 439 -13.46 -24.11 11.58
N ALA A 440 -12.53 -24.68 10.80
CA ALA A 440 -11.10 -24.50 11.05
C ALA A 440 -10.63 -23.04 10.83
N LEU A 441 -11.22 -22.31 9.88
CA LEU A 441 -10.97 -20.88 9.69
C LEU A 441 -11.56 -20.02 10.82
N GLU A 442 -12.69 -20.44 11.40
CA GLU A 442 -13.31 -19.80 12.57
C GLU A 442 -12.45 -20.01 13.82
N ASP A 443 -11.95 -21.23 14.05
CA ASP A 443 -11.00 -21.53 15.13
C ASP A 443 -9.70 -20.73 15.01
N ALA A 444 -9.27 -20.44 13.77
CA ALA A 444 -8.12 -19.59 13.47
C ALA A 444 -8.43 -18.07 13.59
N GLY A 445 -9.70 -17.70 13.74
CA GLY A 445 -10.13 -16.31 13.93
C GLY A 445 -10.25 -15.47 12.66
N TYR A 446 -10.34 -16.08 11.47
CA TYR A 446 -10.47 -15.33 10.21
C TYR A 446 -11.92 -15.12 9.75
N VAL A 447 -12.82 -16.03 10.15
CA VAL A 447 -14.24 -15.99 9.84
C VAL A 447 -15.07 -16.22 11.11
N GLN A 448 -16.36 -15.93 11.06
CA GLN A 448 -17.28 -16.11 12.18
C GLN A 448 -18.57 -16.82 11.74
N ASN A 449 -19.40 -17.21 12.72
CA ASN A 449 -20.74 -17.73 12.52
C ASN A 449 -20.81 -18.99 11.65
N SER A 450 -19.96 -20.00 11.91
CA SER A 450 -19.94 -21.25 11.12
C SER A 450 -21.29 -21.97 11.04
N ALA A 451 -22.14 -21.85 12.07
CA ALA A 451 -23.50 -22.39 12.05
C ALA A 451 -24.37 -21.78 10.95
N ASN A 452 -24.29 -20.46 10.74
CA ASN A 452 -25.02 -19.77 9.67
C ASN A 452 -24.45 -20.15 8.31
N PHE A 453 -23.13 -20.24 8.19
CA PHE A 453 -22.47 -20.73 6.98
C PHE A 453 -22.95 -22.14 6.60
N ALA A 454 -22.99 -23.07 7.56
CA ALA A 454 -23.44 -24.45 7.35
C ALA A 454 -24.91 -24.55 6.91
N ALA A 455 -25.76 -23.64 7.40
CA ALA A 455 -27.16 -23.56 7.01
C ALA A 455 -27.36 -22.99 5.59
N ALA A 456 -26.58 -21.97 5.22
CA ALA A 456 -26.77 -21.21 4.00
C ALA A 456 -25.90 -21.67 2.81
N ILE A 457 -24.84 -22.46 3.03
CA ILE A 457 -23.98 -22.98 1.96
C ILE A 457 -24.77 -23.88 0.99
N ILE A 458 -24.60 -23.61 -0.31
CA ILE A 458 -25.19 -24.40 -1.39
C ILE A 458 -24.05 -24.97 -2.24
N VAL A 459 -24.05 -26.30 -2.39
CA VAL A 459 -23.17 -27.01 -3.33
C VAL A 459 -24.05 -27.88 -4.21
N GLN A 460 -23.97 -27.69 -5.52
CA GLN A 460 -24.81 -28.37 -6.50
C GLN A 460 -23.94 -29.01 -7.58
N ASN A 461 -24.22 -30.27 -7.90
CA ASN A 461 -23.70 -30.90 -9.11
C ASN A 461 -24.50 -30.40 -10.31
N ALA A 462 -23.91 -29.51 -11.12
CA ALA A 462 -24.54 -28.91 -12.29
C ALA A 462 -24.47 -29.79 -13.54
N GLY A 463 -23.90 -31.01 -13.43
CA GLY A 463 -23.63 -31.89 -14.55
C GLY A 463 -22.38 -31.50 -15.34
N GLY A 464 -21.97 -32.35 -16.27
CA GLY A 464 -20.78 -32.08 -17.12
C GLY A 464 -19.45 -32.02 -16.36
N GLY A 465 -19.38 -32.54 -15.13
CA GLY A 465 -18.20 -32.44 -14.27
C GLY A 465 -18.09 -31.14 -13.45
N GLN A 466 -19.11 -30.27 -13.49
CA GLN A 466 -19.11 -28.99 -12.79
C GLN A 466 -19.83 -29.08 -11.43
N LEU A 467 -19.15 -28.62 -10.38
CA LEU A 467 -19.76 -28.24 -9.10
C LEU A 467 -19.98 -26.72 -9.09
N ARG A 468 -21.15 -26.29 -8.59
CA ARG A 468 -21.47 -24.89 -8.34
C ARG A 468 -21.64 -24.67 -6.85
N GLU A 469 -21.01 -23.63 -6.35
CA GLU A 469 -20.91 -23.35 -4.92
C GLU A 469 -21.34 -21.90 -4.64
N LEU A 470 -22.20 -21.73 -3.64
CA LEU A 470 -22.51 -20.44 -3.04
C LEU A 470 -22.02 -20.50 -1.60
N LEU A 471 -21.00 -19.67 -1.31
CA LEU A 471 -20.31 -19.63 -0.03
C LEU A 471 -20.63 -18.30 0.66
N PRO A 472 -21.55 -18.26 1.64
CA PRO A 472 -21.91 -17.05 2.36
C PRO A 472 -20.87 -16.78 3.46
N ILE A 473 -19.68 -16.31 3.06
CA ILE A 473 -18.55 -16.06 3.97
C ILE A 473 -18.86 -14.84 4.85
N ASP A 474 -18.67 -14.99 6.16
CA ASP A 474 -18.79 -13.93 7.15
C ASP A 474 -17.42 -13.72 7.81
N VAL A 475 -16.71 -12.68 7.38
CA VAL A 475 -15.36 -12.35 7.88
C VAL A 475 -15.45 -11.71 9.28
N VAL A 476 -14.41 -11.88 10.10
CA VAL A 476 -14.40 -11.25 11.43
C VAL A 476 -14.27 -9.74 11.33
N ASN A 477 -15.01 -9.04 12.20
CA ASN A 477 -14.97 -7.58 12.29
C ASN A 477 -13.81 -7.11 13.18
N GLN A 478 -13.31 -5.90 12.89
CA GLN A 478 -12.31 -5.23 13.69
C GLN A 478 -12.98 -4.41 14.81
N VAL A 479 -12.39 -4.40 16.01
CA VAL A 479 -12.83 -3.49 17.08
C VAL A 479 -12.46 -2.05 16.70
N ARG A 480 -13.46 -1.18 16.50
CA ARG A 480 -13.26 0.22 16.10
C ARG A 480 -13.51 1.20 17.24
N ASP A 481 -14.60 1.02 17.99
CA ASP A 481 -15.02 1.90 19.08
C ASP A 481 -15.63 1.10 20.24
N ILE A 482 -15.49 1.64 21.46
CA ILE A 482 -16.06 1.06 22.68
C ILE A 482 -16.74 2.19 23.46
N PRO A 483 -18.02 2.53 23.17
CA PRO A 483 -18.74 3.57 23.89
C PRO A 483 -19.05 3.13 25.32
N MET A 484 -18.71 3.96 26.31
CA MET A 484 -18.96 3.70 27.73
C MET A 484 -19.83 4.78 28.36
N LEU A 485 -20.95 4.39 28.97
CA LEU A 485 -21.80 5.30 29.75
C LEU A 485 -21.47 5.18 31.25
N ILE A 486 -20.81 6.21 31.81
CA ILE A 486 -20.49 6.27 33.24
C ILE A 486 -21.55 7.08 33.97
N GLN A 487 -22.33 6.43 34.83
CA GLN A 487 -23.25 7.11 35.75
C GLN A 487 -22.54 7.30 37.11
N PHE A 488 -22.27 8.56 37.46
CA PHE A 488 -21.65 8.89 38.74
C PHE A 488 -22.68 9.47 39.72
N ARG A 489 -22.51 9.15 41.00
CA ARG A 489 -23.19 9.84 42.10
C ARG A 489 -22.11 10.48 42.96
N LYS A 490 -22.29 11.76 43.31
CA LYS A 490 -21.58 12.37 44.43
C LYS A 490 -22.40 12.07 45.68
N SER A 491 -21.86 11.26 46.59
CA SER A 491 -22.34 11.19 47.96
C SER A 491 -21.98 12.46 48.70
#